data_AF-L1K3E9-F1
#
_entry.id   AF-L1K3E9-F1
#
_cell.length_a   1.000
_cell.length_b   1.000
_cell.length_c   1.000
_cell.angle_alpha   90.00
_cell.angle_beta   90.00
_cell.angle_gamma   90.00
#
_symmetry.space_group_name_H-M   'P 1'
#
loop_
_entity.id
_entity.type
_entity.pdbx_description
1 polymer ?
#
loop_
_entity_poly.entity_id
_entity_poly.type
_entity_poly.pdbx_seq_one_letter_code
_entity_poly.pdbx_strand_id
1 'polypeptide(L)'
;MSLFRNLTRKELRQVAASSSVRQFAPRNIICKKGTRAKQLFLVLSGEVLECSESNLSQRMFSSGAATGLMSALLGRELDVTWVAGRRGSLIGSIPSYAFGKVIEDHGQEFAETIMQQGLQCLSPARGFCSSAKVNFLSFVLDRFKDSNRLACIRSNLTRSLGLTLLRTCFYGWNLTLLTSQRSRVLSIRRRQRYWHASYPTP
;
A
#
# COMPACT_ATOMS: atom_id res chain seq x y z
N MET A 1 14.11 -5.20 -0.27
CA MET A 1 12.65 -5.37 -0.44
C MET A 1 12.24 -6.75 0.05
N SER A 2 11.17 -6.86 0.85
CA SER A 2 10.77 -8.13 1.51
C SER A 2 9.72 -8.96 0.76
N LEU A 3 9.08 -8.42 -0.29
CA LEU A 3 7.91 -9.04 -0.96
C LEU A 3 8.13 -10.49 -1.37
N PHE A 4 9.34 -10.85 -1.80
CA PHE A 4 9.68 -12.20 -2.26
C PHE A 4 10.64 -12.94 -1.34
N ARG A 5 10.89 -12.42 -0.13
CA ARG A 5 11.91 -12.96 0.78
C ARG A 5 11.58 -14.37 1.26
N ASN A 6 10.29 -14.68 1.42
CA ASN A 6 9.83 -15.95 1.96
C ASN A 6 9.52 -17.00 0.89
N LEU A 7 9.70 -16.63 -0.38
CA LEU A 7 9.49 -17.56 -1.48
C LEU A 7 10.64 -18.56 -1.56
N THR A 8 10.29 -19.82 -1.76
CA THR A 8 11.24 -20.86 -2.14
C THR A 8 11.89 -20.54 -3.49
N ARG A 9 13.04 -21.15 -3.76
CA ARG A 9 13.71 -21.02 -5.07
C ARG A 9 12.82 -21.47 -6.23
N LYS A 10 11.94 -22.45 -6.01
CA LYS A 10 11.02 -22.96 -7.04
C LYS A 10 9.97 -21.91 -7.38
N GLU A 11 9.36 -21.28 -6.37
CA GLU A 11 8.37 -20.21 -6.58
C GLU A 11 9.01 -18.97 -7.20
N LEU A 12 10.19 -18.56 -6.74
CA LEU A 12 10.94 -17.45 -7.34
C LEU A 12 11.21 -17.69 -8.84
N ARG A 13 11.59 -18.93 -9.21
CA ARG A 13 11.78 -19.30 -10.62
C ARG A 13 10.47 -19.21 -11.41
N GLN A 14 9.34 -19.62 -10.85
CA GLN A 14 8.04 -19.52 -11.51
C GLN A 14 7.61 -18.06 -11.72
N VAL A 15 7.80 -17.21 -10.72
CA VAL A 15 7.54 -15.76 -10.84
C VAL A 15 8.49 -15.15 -11.88
N ALA A 16 9.78 -15.45 -11.81
CA ALA A 16 10.76 -14.94 -12.76
C ALA A 16 10.46 -15.39 -14.21
N ALA A 17 10.07 -16.64 -14.42
CA ALA A 17 9.75 -17.20 -15.74
C ALA A 17 8.51 -16.56 -16.40
N SER A 18 7.60 -16.00 -15.60
CA SER A 18 6.41 -15.28 -16.08
C SER A 18 6.61 -13.76 -16.12
N SER A 19 7.78 -13.28 -15.69
CA SER A 19 8.11 -11.87 -15.70
C SER A 19 8.67 -11.43 -17.04
N SER A 20 8.47 -10.17 -17.39
CA SER A 20 9.15 -9.52 -18.50
C SER A 20 10.03 -8.39 -18.00
N VAL A 21 11.12 -8.12 -18.72
CA VAL A 21 12.02 -7.01 -18.40
C VAL A 21 12.04 -6.07 -19.59
N ARG A 22 11.91 -4.77 -19.32
CA ARG A 22 11.93 -3.73 -20.35
C ARG A 22 12.77 -2.55 -19.91
N GLN A 23 13.63 -2.09 -20.82
CA GLN A 23 14.38 -0.85 -20.66
C GLN A 23 13.56 0.33 -21.19
N PHE A 24 13.57 1.42 -20.44
CA PHE A 24 12.91 2.67 -20.78
C PHE A 24 13.96 3.78 -20.89
N ALA A 25 13.92 4.53 -21.98
CA ALA A 25 14.74 5.73 -22.15
C ALA A 25 14.33 6.81 -21.14
N PRO A 26 15.22 7.77 -20.83
CA PRO A 26 14.89 8.87 -19.94
C PRO A 26 13.60 9.58 -20.32
N ARG A 27 12.76 9.91 -19.32
CA ARG A 27 11.48 10.60 -19.50
C ARG A 27 10.39 9.82 -20.28
N ASN A 28 10.62 8.56 -20.65
CA ASN A 28 9.57 7.74 -21.27
C ASN A 28 8.50 7.36 -20.24
N ILE A 29 7.24 7.38 -20.66
CA ILE A 29 6.11 6.92 -19.85
C ILE A 29 6.20 5.40 -19.70
N ILE A 30 6.28 4.93 -18.47
CA ILE A 30 6.23 3.50 -18.11
C ILE A 30 4.78 3.07 -18.02
N CYS A 31 3.94 3.85 -17.34
CA CYS A 31 2.51 3.62 -17.19
C CYS A 31 1.75 4.94 -17.15
N LYS A 32 0.54 4.97 -17.69
CA LYS A 32 -0.32 6.15 -17.71
C LYS A 32 -1.44 6.04 -16.67
N LYS A 33 -1.75 7.14 -15.97
CA LYS A 33 -2.94 7.25 -15.12
C LYS A 33 -4.20 6.80 -15.88
N GLY A 34 -5.11 6.13 -15.20
CA GLY A 34 -6.32 5.54 -15.78
C GLY A 34 -6.09 4.20 -16.47
N THR A 35 -4.84 3.75 -16.65
CA THR A 35 -4.59 2.42 -17.22
C THR A 35 -4.91 1.35 -16.19
N ARG A 36 -5.72 0.36 -16.56
CA ARG A 36 -5.99 -0.80 -15.69
C ARG A 36 -4.71 -1.60 -15.43
N ALA A 37 -4.31 -1.69 -14.17
CA ALA A 37 -3.10 -2.40 -13.78
C ALA A 37 -3.33 -3.92 -13.88
N LYS A 38 -2.54 -4.57 -14.73
CA LYS A 38 -2.54 -6.04 -14.92
C LYS A 38 -1.25 -6.70 -14.42
N GLN A 39 -0.32 -5.91 -13.91
CA GLN A 39 1.02 -6.37 -13.52
C GLN A 39 1.60 -5.48 -12.42
N LEU A 40 2.42 -6.10 -11.59
CA LEU A 40 3.30 -5.44 -10.62
C LEU A 40 4.58 -5.00 -11.33
N PHE A 41 5.09 -3.82 -11.01
CA PHE A 41 6.35 -3.32 -11.57
C PHE A 41 7.44 -3.29 -10.51
N LEU A 42 8.64 -3.74 -10.90
CA LEU A 42 9.86 -3.73 -10.11
C LEU A 42 10.89 -2.83 -10.78
N VAL A 43 11.45 -1.87 -10.05
CA VAL A 43 12.57 -1.06 -10.52
C VAL A 43 13.84 -1.89 -10.34
N LEU A 44 14.35 -2.48 -11.41
CA LEU A 44 15.59 -3.28 -11.37
C LEU A 44 16.81 -2.37 -11.34
N SER A 45 16.82 -1.32 -12.16
CA SER A 45 17.84 -0.27 -12.15
C SER A 45 17.29 1.08 -12.61
N GLY A 46 18.01 2.16 -12.27
CA GLY A 46 17.60 3.53 -12.54
C GLY A 46 16.59 4.06 -11.52
N GLU A 47 15.78 5.03 -11.96
CA GLU A 47 14.81 5.74 -11.14
C GLU A 47 13.47 5.80 -11.85
N VAL A 48 12.37 5.76 -11.10
CA VAL A 48 11.02 6.00 -11.63
C VAL A 48 10.40 7.17 -10.89
N LEU A 49 9.83 8.09 -11.63
CA LEU A 49 9.14 9.26 -11.11
C LEU A 49 7.64 9.05 -11.21
N GLU A 50 6.94 9.28 -10.10
CA GLU A 50 5.50 9.36 -10.03
C GLU A 50 5.05 10.80 -10.28
N CYS A 51 4.28 11.01 -11.35
CA CYS A 51 3.74 12.31 -11.72
C CYS A 51 2.23 12.34 -11.43
N SER A 52 1.82 13.23 -10.53
CA SER A 52 0.42 13.64 -10.38
C SER A 52 0.07 14.71 -11.42
N GLU A 53 -1.22 14.86 -11.76
CA GLU A 53 -1.70 15.88 -12.71
C GLU A 53 -1.31 17.31 -12.32
N SER A 54 -1.11 17.57 -11.02
CA SER A 54 -0.73 18.89 -10.53
C SER A 54 0.77 19.19 -10.68
N ASN A 55 1.62 18.24 -11.10
CA ASN A 55 3.09 18.37 -11.18
C ASN A 55 3.81 18.80 -9.89
N LEU A 56 3.09 19.04 -8.78
CA LEU A 56 3.63 19.64 -7.56
C LEU A 56 4.36 18.64 -6.65
N SER A 57 4.20 17.34 -6.86
CA SER A 57 4.86 16.32 -6.06
C SER A 57 5.31 15.15 -6.92
N GLN A 58 6.62 15.01 -7.09
CA GLN A 58 7.23 13.84 -7.70
C GLN A 58 7.71 12.90 -6.60
N ARG A 59 7.08 11.74 -6.47
CA ARG A 59 7.64 10.65 -5.66
C ARG A 59 8.64 9.89 -6.53
N MET A 60 9.84 9.67 -6.03
CA MET A 60 10.87 8.91 -6.73
C MET A 60 11.00 7.50 -6.16
N PHE A 61 11.06 6.50 -7.03
CA PHE A 61 11.34 5.11 -6.70
C PHE A 61 12.72 4.72 -7.23
N SER A 62 13.57 4.24 -6.33
CA SER A 62 14.91 3.74 -6.66
C SER A 62 14.90 2.25 -7.03
N SER A 63 16.04 1.75 -7.50
CA SER A 63 16.28 0.31 -7.65
C SER A 63 15.85 -0.49 -6.41
N GLY A 64 15.24 -1.65 -6.65
CA GLY A 64 14.65 -2.52 -5.65
C GLY A 64 13.24 -2.13 -5.19
N ALA A 65 12.71 -0.98 -5.61
CA ALA A 65 11.33 -0.62 -5.30
C ALA A 65 10.32 -1.42 -6.15
N ALA A 66 9.16 -1.72 -5.58
CA ALA A 66 8.00 -2.24 -6.28
C ALA A 66 6.88 -1.21 -6.26
N THR A 67 6.20 -1.06 -7.38
CA THR A 67 5.10 -0.12 -7.55
C THR A 67 3.94 -0.75 -8.32
N GLY A 68 2.73 -0.21 -8.14
CA GLY A 68 1.51 -0.73 -8.76
C GLY A 68 0.91 -1.98 -8.13
N LEU A 69 1.45 -2.42 -7.00
CA LEU A 69 0.97 -3.61 -6.30
C LEU A 69 -0.52 -3.55 -6.01
N MET A 70 -0.99 -2.46 -5.39
CA MET A 70 -2.40 -2.31 -5.01
C MET A 70 -3.34 -2.28 -6.22
N SER A 71 -2.99 -1.53 -7.27
CA SER A 71 -3.80 -1.48 -8.48
C SER A 71 -3.85 -2.84 -9.18
N ALA A 72 -2.72 -3.56 -9.26
CA ALA A 72 -2.65 -4.88 -9.87
C ALA A 72 -3.44 -5.93 -9.09
N LEU A 73 -3.37 -5.91 -7.75
CA LEU A 73 -4.13 -6.80 -6.86
C LEU A 73 -5.63 -6.59 -6.97
N LEU A 74 -6.06 -5.32 -6.97
CA LEU A 74 -7.46 -4.96 -6.98
C LEU A 74 -8.04 -4.92 -8.41
N GLY A 75 -7.22 -5.14 -9.43
CA GLY A 75 -7.61 -5.01 -10.84
C GLY A 75 -8.13 -3.61 -11.19
N ARG A 76 -7.63 -2.59 -10.49
CA ARG A 76 -8.02 -1.18 -10.60
C ARG A 76 -7.12 -0.43 -11.57
N GLU A 77 -7.58 0.76 -11.95
CA GLU A 77 -6.77 1.71 -12.71
C GLU A 77 -5.63 2.28 -11.85
N LEU A 78 -4.60 2.76 -12.53
CA LEU A 78 -3.51 3.48 -11.90
C LEU A 78 -3.94 4.92 -11.60
N ASP A 79 -3.73 5.36 -10.37
CA ASP A 79 -4.08 6.72 -9.94
C ASP A 79 -3.06 7.78 -10.40
N VAL A 80 -1.92 7.32 -10.92
CA VAL A 80 -0.74 8.13 -11.23
C VAL A 80 -0.09 7.70 -12.55
N THR A 81 0.67 8.61 -13.15
CA THR A 81 1.54 8.30 -14.30
C THR A 81 2.95 8.07 -13.81
N TRP A 82 3.58 6.98 -14.25
CA TRP A 82 4.99 6.71 -13.95
C TRP A 82 5.85 6.96 -15.17
N VAL A 83 6.97 7.62 -14.95
CA VAL A 83 7.90 8.04 -15.98
C VAL A 83 9.31 7.60 -15.59
N ALA A 84 10.09 7.14 -16.56
CA ALA A 84 11.49 6.83 -16.35
C ALA A 84 12.28 8.09 -15.97
N GLY A 85 13.17 7.97 -14.98
CA GLY A 85 13.99 9.06 -14.48
C GLY A 85 15.04 9.54 -15.49
N ARG A 86 15.94 10.44 -15.05
CA ARG A 86 16.90 11.11 -15.94
C ARG A 86 17.90 10.17 -16.62
N ARG A 87 18.20 9.03 -16.00
CA ARG A 87 19.15 8.03 -16.51
C ARG A 87 18.45 6.87 -17.25
N GLY A 88 17.14 6.96 -17.46
CA GLY A 88 16.33 5.83 -17.89
C GLY A 88 16.13 4.82 -16.74
N SER A 89 15.44 3.72 -17.05
CA SER A 89 15.08 2.72 -16.05
C SER A 89 15.01 1.33 -16.67
N LEU A 90 15.44 0.33 -15.92
CA LEU A 90 15.18 -1.07 -16.23
C LEU A 90 14.05 -1.56 -15.33
N ILE A 91 12.93 -1.94 -15.93
CA ILE A 91 11.72 -2.31 -15.20
C ILE A 91 11.40 -3.77 -15.45
N GLY A 92 11.24 -4.53 -14.37
CA GLY A 92 10.61 -5.84 -14.39
C GLY A 92 9.10 -5.71 -14.23
N SER A 93 8.33 -6.48 -14.99
CA SER A 93 6.87 -6.59 -14.86
C SER A 93 6.46 -8.01 -14.55
N ILE A 94 5.66 -8.19 -13.50
CA ILE A 94 5.13 -9.47 -13.05
C ILE A 94 3.62 -9.46 -13.26
N PRO A 95 3.06 -10.27 -14.17
CA PRO A 95 1.62 -10.33 -14.38
C PRO A 95 0.84 -10.71 -13.12
N SER A 96 -0.39 -10.20 -12.99
CA SER A 96 -1.23 -10.45 -11.82
C SER A 96 -1.55 -11.92 -11.57
N TYR A 97 -1.73 -12.71 -12.63
CA TYR A 97 -1.95 -14.15 -12.49
C TYR A 97 -0.71 -14.88 -11.93
N ALA A 98 0.50 -14.38 -12.23
CA ALA A 98 1.74 -15.04 -11.83
C ALA A 98 2.04 -14.84 -10.35
N PHE A 99 1.84 -13.63 -9.84
CA PHE A 99 1.98 -13.39 -8.40
C PHE A 99 0.71 -13.77 -7.62
N GLY A 100 -0.46 -13.88 -8.27
CA GLY A 100 -1.71 -14.25 -7.61
C GLY A 100 -1.60 -15.57 -6.86
N LYS A 101 -1.06 -16.60 -7.50
CA LYS A 101 -0.80 -17.91 -6.87
C LYS A 101 0.15 -17.80 -5.67
N VAL A 102 1.20 -16.99 -5.81
CA VAL A 102 2.15 -16.74 -4.70
C VAL A 102 1.47 -16.07 -3.52
N ILE A 103 0.52 -15.17 -3.75
CA ILE A 103 -0.24 -14.51 -2.69
C ILE A 103 -1.25 -15.47 -2.06
N GLU A 104 -1.76 -16.45 -2.80
CA GLU A 104 -2.60 -17.49 -2.23
C GLU A 104 -1.79 -18.35 -1.26
N ASP A 105 -0.55 -18.68 -1.61
CA ASP A 105 0.34 -19.51 -0.79
C ASP A 105 0.99 -18.74 0.38
N HIS A 106 1.24 -17.43 0.22
CA HIS A 106 1.98 -16.55 1.17
C HIS A 106 1.19 -15.29 1.57
N GLY A 107 -0.14 -15.41 1.64
CA GLY A 107 -1.04 -14.26 1.75
C GLY A 107 -0.86 -13.46 3.04
N GLN A 108 -0.47 -14.11 4.13
CA GLN A 108 -0.26 -13.47 5.42
C GLN A 108 0.95 -12.53 5.40
N GLU A 109 2.07 -12.98 4.86
CA GLU A 109 3.32 -12.23 4.79
C GLU A 109 3.22 -11.07 3.78
N PHE A 110 2.46 -11.28 2.70
CA PHE A 110 2.10 -10.22 1.76
C PHE A 110 1.26 -9.14 2.43
N ALA A 111 0.25 -9.53 3.20
CA ALA A 111 -0.60 -8.61 3.94
C ALA A 111 0.21 -7.76 4.93
N GLU A 112 1.12 -8.39 5.69
CA GLU A 112 2.02 -7.69 6.61
C GLU A 112 2.91 -6.68 5.87
N THR A 113 3.48 -7.06 4.73
CA THR A 113 4.32 -6.17 3.93
C THR A 113 3.54 -4.97 3.40
N ILE A 114 2.33 -5.19 2.87
CA ILE A 114 1.44 -4.12 2.39
C ILE A 114 1.07 -3.18 3.56
N MET A 115 0.74 -3.74 4.72
CA MET A 115 0.42 -2.95 5.92
C MET A 115 1.60 -2.10 6.38
N GLN A 116 2.82 -2.66 6.43
CA GLN A 116 4.01 -1.92 6.80
C GLN A 116 4.28 -0.75 5.84
N GLN A 117 4.12 -0.97 4.53
CA GLN A 117 4.28 0.10 3.52
C GLN A 117 3.20 1.18 3.66
N GLY A 118 1.94 0.79 3.87
CA GLY A 118 0.85 1.72 4.12
C GLY A 118 1.10 2.57 5.37
N LEU A 119 1.57 1.95 6.45
CA LEU A 119 1.92 2.62 7.70
C LEU A 119 3.10 3.59 7.57
N GLN A 120 4.09 3.27 6.73
CA GLN A 120 5.17 4.21 6.41
C GLN A 120 4.64 5.45 5.68
N CYS A 121 3.64 5.29 4.82
CA CYS A 121 2.97 6.42 4.16
C CYS A 121 2.16 7.30 5.13
N LEU A 122 1.72 6.75 6.28
CA LEU A 122 0.99 7.49 7.32
C LEU A 122 1.90 8.19 8.35
N SER A 123 3.17 7.80 8.42
CA SER A 123 4.12 8.32 9.40
C SER A 123 4.43 9.83 9.33
N PRO A 124 4.37 10.55 8.19
CA PRO A 124 4.61 12.00 8.18
C PRO A 124 3.40 12.82 8.66
N ALA A 125 2.23 12.22 8.85
CA ALA A 125 1.09 12.88 9.48
C ALA A 125 1.35 13.03 10.99
N ARG A 126 2.00 14.13 11.40
CA ARG A 126 2.23 14.51 12.80
C ARG A 126 0.94 14.32 13.62
N GLY A 127 0.86 13.25 14.41
CA GLY A 127 -0.30 12.97 15.27
C GLY A 127 -0.77 11.52 15.35
N PHE A 128 -0.22 10.60 14.55
CA PHE A 128 -0.53 9.17 14.72
C PHE A 128 0.17 8.61 15.98
N CYS A 129 -0.60 8.38 17.05
CA CYS A 129 -0.09 7.81 18.30
C CYS A 129 0.34 6.34 18.08
N SER A 130 1.49 5.95 18.66
CA SER A 130 2.05 4.59 18.55
C SER A 130 1.05 3.49 18.93
N SER A 131 0.19 3.73 19.93
CA SER A 131 -0.86 2.80 20.35
C SER A 131 -1.97 2.60 19.29
N ALA A 132 -2.39 3.67 18.59
CA ALA A 132 -3.40 3.56 17.54
C ALA A 132 -2.90 2.76 16.34
N LYS A 133 -1.60 2.87 16.04
CA LYS A 133 -0.92 2.10 15.00
C LYS A 133 -0.94 0.59 15.31
N VAL A 134 -0.63 0.21 16.55
CA VAL A 134 -0.64 -1.20 17.00
C VAL A 134 -2.06 -1.76 16.97
N ASN A 135 -3.06 -1.02 17.45
CA ASN A 135 -4.45 -1.46 17.47
C ASN A 135 -5.07 -1.60 16.06
N PHE A 136 -4.69 -0.72 15.12
CA PHE A 136 -5.12 -0.86 13.73
C PHE A 136 -4.47 -2.10 13.08
N LEU A 137 -3.19 -2.35 13.34
CA LEU A 137 -2.48 -3.53 12.85
C LEU A 137 -3.10 -4.83 13.36
N SER A 138 -3.36 -4.95 14.67
CA SER A 138 -3.99 -6.14 15.25
C SER A 138 -5.40 -6.36 14.67
N PHE A 139 -6.20 -5.30 14.55
CA PHE A 139 -7.51 -5.37 13.93
C PHE A 139 -7.46 -5.85 12.48
N VAL A 140 -6.52 -5.33 11.67
CA VAL A 140 -6.38 -5.74 10.27
C VAL A 140 -5.96 -7.20 10.18
N LEU A 141 -4.98 -7.63 10.98
CA LEU A 141 -4.49 -9.01 11.02
C LEU A 141 -5.58 -10.01 11.43
N ASP A 142 -6.40 -9.69 12.43
CA ASP A 142 -7.50 -10.57 12.84
C ASP A 142 -8.56 -10.71 11.75
N ARG A 143 -8.89 -9.64 11.03
CA ARG A 143 -9.82 -9.72 9.88
C ARG A 143 -9.26 -10.52 8.71
N PHE A 144 -7.94 -10.53 8.52
CA PHE A 144 -7.29 -11.40 7.56
C PHE A 144 -7.42 -12.88 7.94
N LYS A 145 -7.23 -13.23 9.21
CA LYS A 145 -7.44 -14.61 9.69
C LYS A 145 -8.87 -15.08 9.44
N ASP A 146 -9.86 -14.23 9.76
CA ASP A 146 -11.27 -14.51 9.46
C ASP A 146 -11.53 -14.70 7.97
N SER A 147 -10.83 -13.95 7.12
CA SER A 147 -11.05 -13.98 5.68
C SER A 147 -10.37 -15.14 4.99
N ASN A 148 -9.20 -15.59 5.48
CA ASN A 148 -8.61 -16.86 5.07
C ASN A 148 -9.55 -18.02 5.42
N ARG A 149 -10.17 -17.97 6.61
CA ARG A 149 -11.17 -18.96 7.02
C ARG A 149 -12.41 -18.96 6.12
N LEU A 150 -12.91 -17.78 5.75
CA LEU A 150 -14.06 -17.63 4.84
C LEU A 150 -13.71 -17.96 3.38
N ALA A 151 -12.47 -17.69 2.96
CA ALA A 151 -12.00 -17.95 1.62
C ALA A 151 -11.81 -19.46 1.37
N CYS A 152 -11.41 -20.21 2.40
CA CYS A 152 -11.40 -21.68 2.41
C CYS A 152 -12.80 -22.27 2.11
N ILE A 153 -13.88 -21.54 2.42
CA ILE A 153 -15.27 -21.98 2.22
C ILE A 153 -15.80 -21.63 0.81
N ARG A 154 -15.27 -20.59 0.14
CA ARG A 154 -15.93 -19.94 -1.02
C ARG A 154 -15.22 -20.03 -2.38
N SER A 155 -14.17 -20.85 -2.52
CA SER A 155 -13.46 -21.15 -3.79
C SER A 155 -13.05 -19.93 -4.64
N ASN A 156 -12.98 -18.72 -4.06
CA ASN A 156 -12.56 -17.50 -4.75
C ASN A 156 -11.79 -16.57 -3.79
N LEU A 157 -10.62 -17.07 -3.37
CA LEU A 157 -9.79 -16.51 -2.30
C LEU A 157 -9.33 -15.08 -2.60
N THR A 158 -8.94 -14.82 -3.84
CA THR A 158 -8.44 -13.53 -4.31
C THR A 158 -9.51 -12.42 -4.21
N ARG A 159 -10.76 -12.72 -4.56
CA ARG A 159 -11.87 -11.76 -4.48
C ARG A 159 -12.31 -11.53 -3.03
N SER A 160 -12.30 -12.57 -2.21
CA SER A 160 -12.57 -12.50 -0.77
C SER A 160 -11.52 -11.66 -0.05
N LEU A 161 -10.23 -11.96 -0.23
CA LEU A 161 -9.11 -11.22 0.33
C LEU A 161 -9.11 -9.75 -0.10
N GLY A 162 -9.34 -9.48 -1.38
CA GLY A 162 -9.44 -8.11 -1.88
C GLY A 162 -10.57 -7.32 -1.22
N LEU A 163 -11.76 -7.92 -1.06
CA LEU A 163 -12.90 -7.30 -0.39
C LEU A 163 -12.66 -7.10 1.10
N THR A 164 -12.05 -8.08 1.78
CA THR A 164 -11.69 -7.94 3.19
C THR A 164 -10.65 -6.85 3.37
N LEU A 165 -9.59 -6.83 2.57
CA LEU A 165 -8.57 -5.78 2.61
C LEU A 165 -9.22 -4.41 2.46
N LEU A 166 -10.06 -4.24 1.43
CA LEU A 166 -10.77 -2.98 1.21
C LEU A 166 -11.64 -2.60 2.39
N ARG A 167 -12.48 -3.52 2.88
CA ARG A 167 -13.38 -3.26 4.01
C ARG A 167 -12.59 -2.94 5.28
N THR A 168 -11.50 -3.63 5.53
CA THR A 168 -10.72 -3.50 6.76
C THR A 168 -9.88 -2.23 6.73
N CYS A 169 -9.26 -1.91 5.60
CA CYS A 169 -8.58 -0.64 5.39
C CYS A 169 -9.56 0.54 5.50
N PHE A 170 -10.75 0.45 4.88
CA PHE A 170 -11.75 1.52 4.94
C PHE A 170 -12.33 1.69 6.35
N TYR A 171 -12.62 0.58 7.03
CA TYR A 171 -13.16 0.59 8.39
C TYR A 171 -12.14 1.13 9.39
N GLY A 172 -10.90 0.64 9.34
CA GLY A 172 -9.87 1.14 10.23
C GLY A 172 -9.44 2.57 9.89
N TRP A 173 -9.52 3.01 8.63
CA TRP A 173 -9.35 4.43 8.25
C TRP A 173 -10.41 5.31 8.90
N ASN A 174 -11.69 4.92 8.80
CA ASN A 174 -12.79 5.62 9.45
C ASN A 174 -12.64 5.65 10.97
N LEU A 175 -12.27 4.52 11.59
CA LEU A 175 -12.00 4.46 13.02
C LEU A 175 -10.85 5.40 13.43
N THR A 176 -9.83 5.51 12.59
CA THR A 176 -8.70 6.39 12.87
C THR A 176 -9.06 7.86 12.70
N LEU A 177 -9.86 8.21 11.68
CA LEU A 177 -10.42 9.55 11.54
C LEU A 177 -11.25 9.93 12.75
N LEU A 178 -12.13 9.03 13.22
CA LEU A 178 -12.99 9.27 14.39
C LEU A 178 -12.16 9.44 15.68
N THR A 179 -11.15 8.61 15.90
CA THR A 179 -10.27 8.75 17.08
C THR A 179 -9.41 10.02 17.01
N SER A 180 -8.94 10.42 15.83
CA SER A 180 -8.21 11.67 15.62
C SER A 180 -9.10 12.90 15.88
N GLN A 181 -10.33 12.90 15.37
CA GLN A 181 -11.32 13.95 15.66
C GLN A 181 -11.63 14.02 17.16
N ARG A 182 -11.82 12.88 17.83
CA ARG A 182 -12.06 12.82 19.28
C ARG A 182 -10.88 13.39 20.07
N SER A 183 -9.64 13.04 19.72
CA SER A 183 -8.43 13.61 20.35
C SER A 183 -8.33 15.12 20.15
N ARG A 184 -8.66 15.63 18.96
CA ARG A 184 -8.73 17.08 18.72
C ARG A 184 -9.78 17.76 19.61
N VAL A 185 -10.99 17.23 19.67
CA VAL A 185 -12.07 17.77 20.53
C VAL A 185 -11.66 17.78 22.01
N LEU A 186 -11.03 16.70 22.49
CA LEU A 186 -10.53 16.63 23.87
C LEU A 186 -9.41 17.65 24.13
N SER A 187 -8.51 17.87 23.16
CA SER A 187 -7.45 18.87 23.29
C SER A 187 -8.00 20.31 23.36
N ILE A 188 -9.04 20.62 22.58
CA ILE A 188 -9.73 21.92 22.60
C ILE A 188 -10.41 22.12 23.96
N ARG A 189 -11.15 21.10 24.45
CA ARG A 189 -11.80 21.16 25.77
C ARG A 189 -10.80 21.34 26.92
N ARG A 190 -9.62 20.71 26.84
CA ARG A 190 -8.55 20.91 27.84
C ARG A 190 -8.01 22.35 27.81
N ARG A 191 -7.80 22.92 26.62
CA ARG A 191 -7.38 24.33 26.47
C ARG A 191 -8.43 25.30 26.99
N GLN A 192 -9.71 25.07 26.71
CA GLN A 192 -10.81 25.88 27.23
C GLN A 192 -10.88 25.83 28.77
N ARG A 193 -10.77 24.63 29.37
CA ARG A 193 -10.72 24.51 30.84
C ARG A 193 -9.53 25.25 31.45
N TYR A 194 -8.36 25.14 30.82
CA TYR A 194 -7.17 25.85 31.28
C TYR A 194 -7.37 27.37 31.19
N TRP A 195 -7.94 27.86 30.09
CA TRP A 195 -8.24 29.28 29.91
C TRP A 195 -9.22 29.82 30.96
N HIS A 196 -10.32 29.11 31.23
CA HIS A 196 -11.26 29.50 32.28
C HIS A 196 -10.66 29.44 33.69
N ALA A 197 -9.74 28.50 33.96
CA ALA A 197 -9.05 28.45 35.23
C ALA A 197 -8.04 29.60 35.41
N SER A 198 -7.41 30.06 34.31
CA SER A 198 -6.45 31.17 34.33
C SER A 198 -7.10 32.55 34.34
N TYR A 199 -8.33 32.68 33.84
CA TYR A 199 -9.05 33.94 33.74
C TYR A 199 -10.49 33.77 34.26
N PRO A 200 -10.71 33.79 35.59
CA PRO A 200 -12.05 33.78 36.15
C PRO A 200 -12.76 35.07 35.72
N THR A 201 -13.87 34.92 34.99
CA THR A 201 -14.75 36.04 34.67
C THR A 201 -15.35 36.60 35.97
N PRO A 202 -15.36 37.94 36.15
CA PRO A 202 -15.89 38.60 37.34
C PRO A 202 -17.39 38.38 37.53
#